data_AF-T1BMA7-F1
#
_entry.id   AF-T1BMA7-F1
#
_cell.length_a   1.000
_cell.length_b   1.000
_cell.length_c   1.000
_cell.angle_alpha   90.00
_cell.angle_beta   90.00
_cell.angle_gamma   90.00
#
_symmetry.space_group_name_H-M   'P 1'
#
loop_
_entity.id
_entity.type
_entity.pdbx_description
1 polymer ?
#
loop_
_entity_poly.entity_id
_entity_poly.type
_entity_poly.pdbx_seq_one_letter_code
_entity_poly.pdbx_strand_id
1 'polypeptide(L)'
;CTFFAYGTQSAFVAPIALHEDCEIGAFVLGIPPKGDLGSRLMGTIGSMQKEGYLNPGEEARVPHNAEAPRFVAYGPLGSLPFPPTGVLLFAPPAAAMLVAEAAESGRDAKQVPMLGRPMCSIMPVLNAGAPIAISLGCTGSRIYTDLGFDKMVVGIRGDQLEGFVEKLGRIVLANRWVAEEDSARKVKAPGSFHTPKN
;
A
#
# COMPACT_ATOMS: atom_id res chain seq x y z
N CYS A 1 8.81 2.14 6.49
CA CYS A 1 9.43 3.46 6.70
C CYS A 1 8.74 4.09 7.90
N THR A 2 9.47 4.35 8.99
CA THR A 2 8.92 4.95 10.21
C THR A 2 8.24 6.28 9.96
N PHE A 3 8.71 7.04 8.96
CA PHE A 3 8.10 8.32 8.58
C PHE A 3 6.64 8.22 8.12
N PHE A 4 6.19 7.05 7.65
CA PHE A 4 4.77 6.85 7.39
C PHE A 4 3.94 6.92 8.69
N ALA A 5 4.43 6.36 9.80
CA ALA A 5 3.76 6.46 11.09
C ALA A 5 3.84 7.88 11.67
N TYR A 6 5.02 8.50 11.66
CA TYR A 6 5.17 9.88 12.12
C TYR A 6 4.32 10.86 11.31
N GLY A 7 4.19 10.62 10.01
CA GLY A 7 3.35 11.40 9.11
C GLY A 7 1.87 11.34 9.44
N THR A 8 1.41 10.33 10.19
CA THR A 8 0.02 10.31 10.69
C THR A 8 -0.21 11.29 11.85
N GLN A 9 0.86 11.74 12.51
CA GLN A 9 0.77 12.56 13.73
C GLN A 9 1.00 14.04 13.44
N SER A 10 1.95 14.38 12.57
CA SER A 10 2.30 15.78 12.28
C SER A 10 2.93 15.93 10.89
N ALA A 11 2.88 17.15 10.38
CA ALA A 11 3.54 17.50 9.12
C ALA A 11 5.04 17.77 9.36
N PHE A 12 5.91 17.17 8.53
CA PHE A 12 7.35 17.41 8.55
C PHE A 12 7.98 17.10 7.19
N VAL A 13 9.22 17.53 7.01
CA VAL A 13 10.05 17.23 5.84
C VAL A 13 11.25 16.40 6.27
N ALA A 14 11.45 15.26 5.65
CA ALA A 14 12.61 14.40 5.85
C ALA A 14 13.57 14.53 4.65
N PRO A 15 14.80 15.03 4.83
CA PRO A 15 15.86 14.91 3.84
C PRO A 15 16.07 13.45 3.42
N ILE A 16 16.44 13.22 2.18
CA ILE A 16 16.56 11.85 1.64
C ILE A 16 17.58 10.99 2.44
N ALA A 17 18.66 11.60 2.93
CA ALA A 17 19.68 10.93 3.74
C ALA A 17 19.12 10.25 5.01
N LEU A 18 18.04 10.78 5.59
CA LEU A 18 17.41 10.16 6.77
C LEU A 18 16.72 8.82 6.46
N HIS A 19 16.59 8.45 5.18
CA HIS A 19 16.01 7.17 4.78
C HIS A 19 17.05 6.06 4.66
N GLU A 20 18.35 6.40 4.75
CA GLU A 20 19.45 5.43 4.65
C GLU A 20 19.53 4.49 5.87
N ASP A 21 18.93 4.87 7.00
CA ASP A 21 18.81 4.01 8.20
C ASP A 21 18.04 2.71 7.93
N CYS A 22 17.26 2.65 6.85
CA CYS A 22 16.66 1.44 6.34
C CYS A 22 17.13 1.18 4.92
N GLU A 23 18.05 0.23 4.72
CA GLU A 23 18.65 -0.05 3.41
C GLU A 23 17.62 -0.48 2.34
N ILE A 24 16.57 -1.22 2.74
CA ILE A 24 15.44 -1.56 1.86
C ILE A 24 14.64 -0.29 1.50
N GLY A 25 14.42 0.60 2.47
CA GLY A 25 13.72 1.87 2.25
C GLY A 25 14.50 2.79 1.30
N ALA A 26 15.81 2.88 1.49
CA ALA A 26 16.73 3.63 0.64
C ALA A 26 16.70 3.10 -0.81
N PHE A 27 16.83 1.78 -0.99
CA PHE A 27 16.71 1.14 -2.30
C PHE A 27 15.38 1.46 -2.98
N VAL A 28 14.26 1.27 -2.26
CA VAL A 28 12.91 1.55 -2.76
C VAL A 28 12.74 3.02 -3.18
N LEU A 29 13.37 3.95 -2.47
CA LEU A 29 13.33 5.38 -2.80
C LEU A 29 14.24 5.77 -3.97
N GLY A 30 15.05 4.86 -4.51
CA GLY A 30 15.96 5.13 -5.61
C GLY A 30 17.32 5.67 -5.18
N ILE A 31 17.68 5.56 -3.90
CA ILE A 31 19.01 5.98 -3.41
C ILE A 31 20.05 4.98 -3.95
N PRO A 32 21.11 5.43 -4.65
CA PRO A 32 22.12 4.54 -5.19
C PRO A 32 22.78 3.68 -4.10
N PRO A 33 22.83 2.34 -4.22
CA PRO A 33 23.42 1.47 -3.22
C PRO A 33 24.96 1.46 -3.32
N LYS A 34 25.59 2.57 -2.92
CA LYS A 34 27.06 2.75 -2.96
C LYS A 34 27.65 2.72 -1.54
N GLY A 35 28.95 2.40 -1.45
CA GLY A 35 29.68 2.38 -0.18
C GLY A 35 29.00 1.51 0.87
N ASP A 36 28.98 2.00 2.11
CA ASP A 36 28.45 1.28 3.27
C ASP A 36 26.96 0.92 3.12
N LEU A 37 26.15 1.79 2.50
CA LEU A 37 24.74 1.51 2.23
C LEU A 37 24.58 0.29 1.31
N GLY A 38 25.38 0.22 0.25
CA GLY A 38 25.39 -0.92 -0.67
C GLY A 38 25.79 -2.21 0.03
N SER A 39 26.85 -2.18 0.83
CA SER A 39 27.30 -3.34 1.60
C SER A 39 26.24 -3.83 2.60
N ARG A 40 25.56 -2.91 3.30
CA ARG A 40 24.45 -3.26 4.20
C ARG A 40 23.26 -3.85 3.45
N LEU A 41 22.85 -3.25 2.32
CA LEU A 41 21.77 -3.76 1.49
C LEU A 41 22.02 -5.20 1.04
N MET A 42 23.21 -5.47 0.52
CA MET A 42 23.59 -6.82 0.07
C MET A 42 23.65 -7.81 1.23
N GLY A 43 24.14 -7.38 2.41
CA GLY A 43 24.11 -8.18 3.63
C GLY A 43 22.69 -8.55 4.03
N THR A 44 21.78 -7.57 4.09
CA THR A 44 20.37 -7.77 4.43
C THR A 44 19.68 -8.70 3.44
N ILE A 45 19.86 -8.50 2.12
CA ILE A 45 19.30 -9.38 1.08
C ILE A 45 19.87 -10.80 1.23
N GLY A 46 21.18 -10.95 1.43
CA GLY A 46 21.82 -12.25 1.61
C GLY A 46 21.30 -13.00 2.84
N SER A 47 21.11 -12.31 3.97
CA SER A 47 20.48 -12.89 5.16
C SER A 47 19.03 -13.27 4.90
N MET A 48 18.25 -12.42 4.24
CA MET A 48 16.87 -12.74 3.88
C MET A 48 16.78 -13.97 2.97
N GLN A 49 17.71 -14.14 2.02
CA GLN A 49 17.76 -15.32 1.16
C GLN A 49 18.15 -16.57 1.93
N LYS A 50 19.16 -16.47 2.79
CA LYS A 50 19.62 -17.58 3.65
C LYS A 50 18.50 -18.12 4.54
N GLU A 51 17.71 -17.23 5.14
CA GLU A 51 16.61 -17.60 6.05
C GLU A 51 15.31 -17.96 5.29
N GLY A 52 15.35 -18.00 3.94
CA GLY A 52 14.19 -18.33 3.11
C GLY A 52 13.10 -17.25 3.10
N TYR A 53 13.39 -16.04 3.61
CA TYR A 53 12.47 -14.90 3.51
C TYR A 53 12.35 -14.43 2.06
N LEU A 54 13.42 -14.50 1.26
CA LEU A 54 13.47 -14.07 -0.13
C LEU A 54 14.03 -15.19 -1.01
N ASN A 55 13.42 -15.45 -2.18
CA ASN A 55 14.06 -16.34 -3.16
C ASN A 55 15.18 -15.60 -3.91
N PRO A 56 16.29 -16.27 -4.29
CA PRO A 56 17.31 -15.66 -5.13
C PRO A 56 16.72 -15.05 -6.41
N GLY A 57 17.03 -13.77 -6.66
CA GLY A 57 16.54 -13.01 -7.82
C GLY A 57 15.17 -12.34 -7.62
N GLU A 58 14.47 -12.59 -6.52
CA GLU A 58 13.22 -11.88 -6.19
C GLU A 58 13.48 -10.39 -5.90
N GLU A 59 14.65 -10.04 -5.36
CA GLU A 59 15.09 -8.66 -5.10
C GLU A 59 15.03 -7.77 -6.35
N ALA A 60 15.30 -8.33 -7.53
CA ALA A 60 15.27 -7.59 -8.79
C ALA A 60 13.86 -7.13 -9.20
N ARG A 61 12.82 -7.72 -8.61
CA ARG A 61 11.41 -7.38 -8.89
C ARG A 61 10.83 -6.38 -7.90
N VAL A 62 11.59 -5.97 -6.89
CA VAL A 62 11.13 -5.00 -5.89
C VAL A 62 10.91 -3.64 -6.56
N PRO A 63 9.68 -3.09 -6.56
CA PRO A 63 9.42 -1.78 -7.14
C PRO A 63 10.20 -0.70 -6.38
N HIS A 64 10.91 0.14 -7.14
CA HIS A 64 11.72 1.24 -6.64
C HIS A 64 11.63 2.45 -7.58
N ASN A 65 11.87 3.65 -7.07
CA ASN A 65 11.95 4.85 -7.90
C ASN A 65 13.21 4.79 -8.78
N ALA A 66 13.11 5.28 -10.02
CA ALA A 66 14.27 5.41 -10.90
C ALA A 66 15.28 6.45 -10.38
N GLU A 67 14.79 7.51 -9.73
CA GLU A 67 15.60 8.57 -9.14
C GLU A 67 15.13 8.88 -7.72
N ALA A 68 16.08 9.15 -6.83
CA ALA A 68 15.77 9.56 -5.47
C ALA A 68 15.26 11.01 -5.41
N PRO A 69 14.17 11.29 -4.66
CA PRO A 69 13.80 12.66 -4.39
C PRO A 69 14.83 13.32 -3.46
N ARG A 70 14.90 14.66 -3.47
CA ARG A 70 15.79 15.40 -2.55
C ARG A 70 15.34 15.33 -1.09
N PHE A 71 14.03 15.33 -0.89
CA PHE A 71 13.36 15.23 0.39
C PHE A 71 11.96 14.64 0.18
N VAL A 72 11.35 14.15 1.26
CA VAL A 72 9.95 13.72 1.27
C VAL A 72 9.22 14.50 2.36
N ALA A 73 8.07 15.07 2.00
CA ALA A 73 7.18 15.69 2.96
C ALA A 73 6.12 14.68 3.40
N TYR A 74 5.92 14.58 4.70
CA TYR A 74 4.93 13.71 5.33
C TYR A 74 3.97 14.57 6.14
N GLY A 75 2.72 14.12 6.25
CA GLY A 75 1.75 14.77 7.13
C GLY A 75 0.35 14.19 6.95
N PRO A 76 -0.55 14.45 7.91
CA PRO A 76 -1.97 14.14 7.74
C PRO A 76 -2.52 14.79 6.46
N LEU A 77 -3.48 14.15 5.79
CA LEU A 77 -4.09 14.71 4.59
C LEU A 77 -4.64 16.11 4.86
N GLY A 78 -4.23 17.09 4.05
CA GLY A 78 -4.61 18.50 4.20
C GLY A 78 -3.73 19.33 5.15
N SER A 79 -2.73 18.73 5.82
CA SER A 79 -1.82 19.47 6.72
C SER A 79 -0.65 20.17 6.02
N LEU A 80 -0.32 19.75 4.79
CA LEU A 80 0.76 20.34 3.99
C LEU A 80 0.20 21.46 3.10
N PRO A 81 0.98 22.52 2.81
CA PRO A 81 0.53 23.66 2.01
C PRO A 81 0.55 23.40 0.49
N PHE A 82 0.72 22.14 0.07
CA PHE A 82 0.78 21.71 -1.33
C PHE A 82 0.10 20.34 -1.48
N PRO A 83 -0.39 20.01 -2.69
CA PRO A 83 -1.04 18.72 -2.93
C PRO A 83 -0.07 17.55 -2.70
N PRO A 84 -0.56 16.43 -2.13
CA PRO A 84 0.28 15.24 -1.95
C PRO A 84 0.56 14.58 -3.30
N THR A 85 1.71 13.92 -3.43
CA THR A 85 2.00 13.04 -4.58
C THR A 85 1.37 11.65 -4.43
N GLY A 86 1.14 11.23 -3.19
CA GLY A 86 0.36 10.04 -2.85
C GLY A 86 -0.20 10.14 -1.44
N VAL A 87 -1.31 9.45 -1.22
CA VAL A 87 -2.01 9.36 0.06
C VAL A 87 -2.01 7.90 0.50
N LEU A 88 -1.68 7.66 1.77
CA LEU A 88 -1.69 6.32 2.37
C LEU A 88 -2.83 6.23 3.38
N LEU A 89 -3.71 5.25 3.19
CA LEU A 89 -4.77 4.90 4.13
C LEU A 89 -4.39 3.62 4.87
N PHE A 90 -4.33 3.69 6.19
CA PHE A 90 -4.14 2.52 7.04
C PHE A 90 -5.51 1.95 7.39
N ALA A 91 -5.89 0.86 6.73
CA ALA A 91 -7.26 0.36 6.71
C ALA A 91 -7.33 -1.14 7.01
N PRO A 92 -8.45 -1.65 7.53
CA PRO A 92 -8.63 -3.08 7.70
C PRO A 92 -8.69 -3.81 6.35
N PRO A 93 -8.25 -5.08 6.26
CA PRO A 93 -8.32 -5.88 5.04
C PRO A 93 -9.72 -5.93 4.41
N ALA A 94 -10.78 -5.87 5.21
CA ALA A 94 -12.15 -5.83 4.72
C ALA A 94 -12.43 -4.63 3.77
N ALA A 95 -11.68 -3.54 3.90
CA ALA A 95 -11.78 -2.39 2.99
C ALA A 95 -11.20 -2.68 1.60
N ALA A 96 -10.40 -3.74 1.41
CA ALA A 96 -9.76 -4.07 0.13
C ALA A 96 -10.78 -4.31 -0.97
N MET A 97 -11.91 -4.96 -0.66
CA MET A 97 -12.99 -5.20 -1.61
C MET A 97 -13.54 -3.88 -2.13
N LEU A 98 -13.90 -2.95 -1.24
CA LEU A 98 -14.45 -1.63 -1.62
C LEU A 98 -13.44 -0.81 -2.43
N VAL A 99 -12.16 -0.89 -2.08
CA VAL A 99 -11.07 -0.23 -2.80
C VAL A 99 -10.93 -0.80 -4.21
N ALA A 100 -10.93 -2.13 -4.35
CA ALA A 100 -10.84 -2.80 -5.63
C ALA A 100 -12.04 -2.46 -6.52
N GLU A 101 -13.26 -2.59 -6.01
CA GLU A 101 -14.48 -2.24 -6.75
C GLU A 101 -14.51 -0.76 -7.17
N ALA A 102 -14.06 0.15 -6.31
CA ALA A 102 -13.97 1.57 -6.66
C ALA A 102 -12.91 1.84 -7.73
N ALA A 103 -11.72 1.27 -7.59
CA ALA A 103 -10.62 1.46 -8.53
C ALA A 103 -10.87 0.81 -9.90
N GLU A 104 -11.55 -0.34 -9.91
CA GLU A 104 -11.87 -1.12 -11.10
C GLU A 104 -13.25 -0.76 -11.68
N SER A 105 -13.90 0.30 -11.17
CA SER A 105 -15.13 0.82 -11.74
C SER A 105 -14.89 1.72 -12.97
N GLY A 106 -15.69 1.49 -14.01
CA GLY A 106 -15.73 2.32 -15.22
C GLY A 106 -14.93 1.74 -16.40
N ARG A 107 -14.88 2.50 -17.51
CA ARG A 107 -14.27 2.05 -18.77
C ARG A 107 -12.75 1.94 -18.72
N ASP A 108 -12.10 2.69 -17.84
CA ASP A 108 -10.63 2.75 -17.68
C ASP A 108 -10.15 1.95 -16.46
N ALA A 109 -10.92 0.93 -16.05
CA ALA A 109 -10.60 0.07 -14.93
C ALA A 109 -9.20 -0.56 -15.08
N LYS A 110 -8.39 -0.42 -14.04
CA LYS A 110 -7.07 -1.09 -13.95
C LYS A 110 -7.06 -1.96 -12.71
N GLN A 111 -6.51 -3.16 -12.86
CA GLN A 111 -6.29 -4.06 -11.73
C GLN A 111 -5.48 -3.34 -10.64
N VAL A 112 -5.93 -3.44 -9.39
CA VAL A 112 -5.21 -2.86 -8.25
C VAL A 112 -3.98 -3.71 -7.94
N PRO A 113 -2.74 -3.20 -8.07
CA PRO A 113 -1.55 -3.94 -7.68
C PRO A 113 -1.57 -4.21 -6.18
N MET A 114 -1.32 -5.46 -5.80
CA MET A 114 -1.24 -5.88 -4.40
C MET A 114 0.19 -6.34 -4.07
N LEU A 115 0.80 -5.68 -3.08
CA LEU A 115 2.19 -5.89 -2.68
C LEU A 115 2.24 -6.63 -1.34
N GLY A 116 2.86 -7.80 -1.32
CA GLY A 116 3.19 -8.48 -0.06
C GLY A 116 4.34 -7.78 0.68
N ARG A 117 5.38 -7.37 -0.05
CA ARG A 117 6.59 -6.75 0.50
C ARG A 117 7.41 -6.03 -0.59
N PRO A 118 8.25 -5.07 -0.20
CA PRO A 118 8.19 -4.32 1.06
C PRO A 118 7.04 -3.30 1.03
N MET A 119 6.55 -2.87 2.19
CA MET A 119 5.42 -1.93 2.25
C MET A 119 5.71 -0.58 1.58
N CYS A 120 6.95 -0.10 1.69
CA CYS A 120 7.36 1.16 1.09
C CYS A 120 7.32 1.16 -0.44
N SER A 121 7.36 0.00 -1.10
CA SER A 121 7.23 -0.10 -2.57
C SER A 121 5.88 0.36 -3.11
N ILE A 122 4.89 0.58 -2.23
CA ILE A 122 3.63 1.20 -2.61
C ILE A 122 3.85 2.58 -3.26
N MET A 123 4.84 3.36 -2.80
CA MET A 123 5.11 4.69 -3.36
C MET A 123 5.69 4.63 -4.77
N PRO A 124 6.74 3.84 -5.07
CA PRO A 124 7.18 3.61 -6.44
C PRO A 124 6.09 3.11 -7.39
N VAL A 125 5.20 2.24 -6.92
CA VAL A 125 4.08 1.75 -7.76
C VAL A 125 3.15 2.90 -8.14
N LEU A 126 2.82 3.80 -7.21
CA LEU A 126 2.04 5.01 -7.51
C LEU A 126 2.79 5.97 -8.43
N ASN A 127 4.07 6.22 -8.14
CA ASN A 127 4.94 7.09 -8.95
C ASN A 127 5.10 6.58 -10.40
N ALA A 128 5.09 5.25 -10.59
CA ALA A 128 5.13 4.60 -11.91
C ALA A 128 3.79 4.64 -12.66
N GLY A 129 2.74 5.21 -12.05
CA GLY A 129 1.49 5.52 -12.73
C GLY A 129 0.28 4.67 -12.31
N ALA A 130 0.41 3.79 -11.32
CA ALA A 130 -0.77 3.14 -10.74
C ALA A 130 -1.65 4.19 -10.04
N PRO A 131 -2.97 4.23 -10.31
CA PRO A 131 -3.86 5.17 -9.64
C PRO A 131 -4.08 4.80 -8.16
N ILE A 132 -4.14 3.50 -7.88
CA ILE A 132 -4.36 2.89 -6.57
C ILE A 132 -3.44 1.67 -6.46
N ALA A 133 -2.95 1.39 -5.25
CA ALA A 133 -2.23 0.15 -4.93
C ALA A 133 -2.55 -0.28 -3.49
N ILE A 134 -2.37 -1.56 -3.18
CA ILE A 134 -2.53 -2.11 -1.83
C ILE A 134 -1.20 -2.72 -1.39
N SER A 135 -0.79 -2.48 -0.15
CA SER A 135 0.27 -3.22 0.50
C SER A 135 -0.24 -3.93 1.75
N LEU A 136 0.07 -5.21 1.87
CA LEU A 136 -0.29 -6.03 3.04
C LEU A 136 0.57 -5.75 4.28
N GLY A 137 1.61 -4.91 4.16
CA GLY A 137 2.54 -4.62 5.25
C GLY A 137 3.52 -5.78 5.52
N CYS A 138 4.78 -5.61 5.15
CA CYS A 138 5.84 -6.58 5.47
C CYS A 138 6.20 -6.55 6.97
N THR A 139 6.79 -7.64 7.49
CA THR A 139 7.19 -7.75 8.91
C THR A 139 7.97 -6.54 9.40
N GLY A 140 8.99 -6.10 8.65
CA GLY A 140 9.77 -4.92 9.02
C GLY A 140 8.93 -3.64 9.08
N SER A 141 8.01 -3.45 8.12
CA SER A 141 7.14 -2.27 8.15
C SER A 141 6.23 -2.23 9.37
N ARG A 142 5.75 -3.39 9.83
CA ARG A 142 4.91 -3.50 11.02
C ARG A 142 5.67 -3.07 12.27
N ILE A 143 6.94 -3.47 12.39
CA ILE A 143 7.83 -3.04 13.47
C ILE A 143 8.09 -1.52 13.39
N TYR A 144 8.44 -1.00 12.22
CA TYR A 144 8.79 0.43 12.08
C TYR A 144 7.60 1.39 12.20
N THR A 145 6.36 0.90 12.08
CA THR A 145 5.17 1.77 12.05
C THR A 145 4.11 1.39 13.08
N ASP A 146 4.39 0.40 13.93
CA ASP A 146 3.41 -0.22 14.82
C ASP A 146 2.11 -0.62 14.11
N LEU A 147 2.23 -1.09 12.86
CA LEU A 147 1.08 -1.47 12.04
C LEU A 147 0.48 -2.79 12.54
N GLY A 148 -0.70 -2.69 13.16
CA GLY A 148 -1.49 -3.83 13.62
C GLY A 148 -1.79 -4.87 12.52
N PHE A 149 -1.85 -6.15 12.90
CA PHE A 149 -2.16 -7.27 12.00
C PHE A 149 -3.56 -7.20 11.37
N ASP A 150 -4.44 -6.42 11.98
CA ASP A 150 -5.76 -6.08 11.50
C ASP A 150 -5.74 -4.99 10.41
N LYS A 151 -4.57 -4.51 10.00
CA LYS A 151 -4.41 -3.43 9.02
C LYS A 151 -3.51 -3.80 7.84
N MET A 152 -3.83 -3.15 6.72
CA MET A 152 -3.06 -3.04 5.49
C MET A 152 -2.96 -1.56 5.10
N VAL A 153 -2.23 -1.25 4.02
CA VAL A 153 -2.07 0.11 3.51
C VAL A 153 -2.66 0.20 2.10
N VAL A 154 -3.56 1.14 1.88
CA VAL A 154 -4.04 1.52 0.55
C VAL A 154 -3.32 2.79 0.13
N GLY A 155 -2.66 2.75 -1.01
CA GLY A 155 -1.99 3.88 -1.62
C GLY A 155 -2.86 4.46 -2.73
N ILE A 156 -3.02 5.78 -2.75
CA ILE A 156 -3.77 6.52 -3.75
C ILE A 156 -2.82 7.55 -4.37
N ARG A 157 -2.71 7.60 -5.69
CA ARG A 157 -1.92 8.63 -6.36
C ARG A 157 -2.60 9.98 -6.15
N GLY A 158 -1.83 11.03 -5.84
CA GLY A 158 -2.38 12.29 -5.35
C GLY A 158 -3.41 12.95 -6.27
N ASP A 159 -3.14 12.93 -7.58
CA ASP A 159 -4.02 13.43 -8.64
C ASP A 159 -5.27 12.54 -8.88
N GLN A 160 -5.34 11.36 -8.27
CA GLN A 160 -6.47 10.43 -8.38
C GLN A 160 -7.37 10.45 -7.14
N LEU A 161 -7.00 11.21 -6.10
CA LEU A 161 -7.67 11.19 -4.80
C LEU A 161 -9.16 11.55 -4.90
N GLU A 162 -9.48 12.70 -5.52
CA GLU A 162 -10.87 13.18 -5.60
C GLU A 162 -11.76 12.20 -6.37
N GLY A 163 -11.31 11.75 -7.54
CA GLY A 163 -12.04 10.77 -8.35
C GLY A 163 -12.20 9.42 -7.65
N PHE A 164 -11.19 8.99 -6.87
CA PHE A 164 -11.30 7.77 -6.08
C PHE A 164 -12.32 7.92 -4.95
N VAL A 165 -12.34 9.04 -4.23
CA VAL A 165 -13.32 9.30 -3.15
C VAL A 165 -14.75 9.29 -3.70
N GLU A 166 -14.98 9.91 -4.85
CA GLU A 166 -16.29 9.90 -5.50
C GLU A 166 -16.75 8.47 -5.86
N LYS A 167 -15.88 7.69 -6.52
CA LYS A 167 -16.15 6.29 -6.88
C LYS A 167 -16.40 5.43 -5.64
N LEU A 168 -15.56 5.58 -4.61
CA LEU A 168 -15.70 4.86 -3.35
C LEU A 168 -17.04 5.16 -2.68
N GLY A 169 -17.48 6.42 -2.67
CA GLY A 169 -18.79 6.81 -2.15
C GLY A 169 -19.94 6.07 -2.84
N ARG A 170 -19.90 5.97 -4.17
CA ARG A 170 -20.91 5.22 -4.96
C ARG A 170 -20.87 3.72 -4.64
N ILE A 171 -19.68 3.12 -4.59
CA ILE A 171 -19.49 1.69 -4.29
C ILE A 171 -19.93 1.34 -2.87
N VAL A 172 -19.66 2.19 -1.88
CA VAL A 172 -20.13 1.99 -0.50
C VAL A 172 -21.66 1.98 -0.44
N LEU A 173 -22.34 2.87 -1.16
CA LEU A 173 -23.80 2.89 -1.23
C LEU A 173 -24.35 1.65 -1.94
N ALA A 174 -23.73 1.25 -3.07
CA ALA A 174 -24.12 0.05 -3.79
C ALA A 174 -23.97 -1.22 -2.92
N ASN A 175 -22.87 -1.34 -2.18
CA ASN A 175 -22.63 -2.46 -1.27
C ASN A 175 -23.64 -2.55 -0.13
N ARG A 176 -24.13 -1.42 0.38
CA ARG A 176 -25.22 -1.43 1.39
C ARG A 176 -26.48 -2.07 0.81
N TRP A 177 -26.87 -1.67 -0.40
CA TRP A 177 -28.03 -2.25 -1.08
C TRP A 177 -27.84 -3.74 -1.36
N VAL A 178 -26.67 -4.15 -1.88
CA VAL A 178 -26.35 -5.57 -2.13
C VAL A 178 -26.44 -6.38 -0.83
N ALA A 179 -25.86 -5.87 0.26
CA ALA A 179 -25.89 -6.53 1.56
C ALA A 179 -27.32 -6.71 2.10
N GLU A 180 -28.18 -5.70 1.95
CA GLU A 180 -29.60 -5.78 2.32
C GLU A 180 -30.34 -6.85 1.50
N GLU A 181 -30.19 -6.84 0.17
CA GLU A 181 -30.81 -7.81 -0.73
C GLU A 181 -30.32 -9.24 -0.50
N ASP A 182 -29.01 -9.44 -0.32
CA ASP A 182 -28.43 -10.77 -0.08
C ASP A 182 -28.81 -11.31 1.30
N SER A 183 -28.89 -10.45 2.31
CA SER A 183 -29.37 -10.85 3.64
C SER A 183 -30.83 -11.30 3.57
N ALA A 184 -31.69 -10.55 2.88
CA ALA A 184 -33.09 -10.91 2.69
C ALA A 184 -33.25 -12.23 1.90
N ARG A 185 -32.45 -12.44 0.85
CA ARG A 185 -32.44 -13.70 0.09
C ARG A 185 -31.98 -14.88 0.93
N LYS A 186 -30.92 -14.72 1.73
CA LYS A 186 -30.40 -15.76 2.64
C LYS A 186 -31.46 -16.20 3.66
N VAL A 187 -32.21 -15.26 4.23
CA VAL A 187 -33.31 -15.55 5.17
C VAL A 187 -34.45 -16.31 4.49
N LYS A 188 -34.80 -15.97 3.23
CA LYS A 188 -35.88 -16.62 2.48
C LYS A 188 -35.55 -18.03 1.99
N ALA A 189 -34.27 -18.41 1.92
CA ALA A 189 -33.84 -19.69 1.41
C ALA A 189 -32.80 -20.40 2.32
N PRO A 190 -33.13 -20.70 3.59
CA PRO A 190 -32.16 -21.22 4.55
C PRO A 190 -31.65 -22.64 4.22
N GLY A 191 -32.43 -23.43 3.46
CA GLY A 191 -32.13 -24.82 3.11
C GLY A 191 -31.54 -25.07 1.71
N SER A 192 -31.42 -24.06 0.84
CA SER A 192 -30.95 -24.26 -0.55
C SER A 192 -29.43 -24.09 -0.73
N PHE A 193 -28.73 -23.55 0.26
CA PHE A 193 -27.29 -23.26 0.17
C PHE A 193 -26.39 -24.35 0.78
N HIS A 194 -26.97 -25.36 1.45
CA HIS A 194 -26.19 -26.32 2.26
C HIS A 194 -26.57 -27.80 2.07
N THR A 195 -27.45 -28.16 1.14
CA THR A 195 -27.64 -29.57 0.77
C THR A 195 -26.75 -29.88 -0.43
N PRO A 196 -25.68 -30.69 -0.28
CA PRO A 196 -25.03 -31.29 -1.42
C PRO A 196 -26.09 -32.07 -2.19
N LYS A 197 -26.22 -31.83 -3.49
CA LYS A 197 -26.96 -32.76 -4.34
C LYS A 197 -26.14 -34.05 -4.35
N ASN A 198 -26.65 -35.08 -3.68
CA ASN A 198 -26.10 -36.45 -3.74
C ASN A 198 -26.02 -36.92 -5.19
#